data_AF-A0A7C9I9E3-F1
#
_entry.id   AF-A0A7C9I9E3-F1
#
_cell.length_a   1.000
_cell.length_b   1.000
_cell.length_c   1.000
_cell.angle_alpha   90.00
_cell.angle_beta   90.00
_cell.angle_gamma   90.00
#
_symmetry.space_group_name_H-M   'P 1'
#
loop_
_entity.id
_entity.type
_entity.pdbx_description
1 polymer ?
#
loop_
_entity_poly.entity_id
_entity_poly.type
_entity_poly.pdbx_seq_one_letter_code
_entity_poly.pdbx_strand_id
1 'polypeptide(L)'
;MTTAPLPALAPEAPPQVRPWPLWRRFILHFGAVYLALYFLAGVQGFLPAETAWPVADAVSRALFGAPLPALGEATGSGDTALLWAWTLCLLLASLMAGGAWTALAPSLLRPQVLTTLGRFLRVVLIVWLTVYGMAKFNLGQFDLLSSTQLATTYGESSPMGLLWRFMGASPGYQWVAGVAEVLPALLLLHRRTVTLGALIAAMTLSNVLALNLFYDVPVKNFSAHLLLAAVVLLAMDARRLRALVTGEAVPACSGRPQSGLTTAAAWVMTLLLLVAVAFNVRTGLAALNTDRQRTQVSGEPLKTRGFHWVNETPHNR
;
A
#
# COMPACT_ATOMS: atom_id res chain seq x y z
N MET A 1 41.52 7.47 55.40
CA MET A 1 41.07 6.28 54.65
C MET A 1 40.94 6.68 53.19
N THR A 2 41.96 6.38 52.39
CA THR A 2 42.02 6.64 50.95
C THR A 2 41.39 5.45 50.22
N THR A 3 40.25 5.67 49.57
CA THR A 3 39.58 4.66 48.75
C THR A 3 40.36 4.44 47.46
N ALA A 4 40.76 3.19 47.20
CA ALA A 4 41.43 2.81 45.96
C ALA A 4 40.52 3.06 44.73
N PRO A 5 41.07 3.51 43.60
CA PRO A 5 40.31 3.71 42.37
C PRO A 5 39.81 2.36 41.82
N LEU A 6 38.56 2.35 41.36
CA LEU A 6 37.95 1.18 40.72
C LEU A 6 38.77 0.74 39.49
N PRO A 7 39.00 -0.58 39.30
CA PRO A 7 39.74 -1.08 38.15
C PRO A 7 39.03 -0.70 36.85
N ALA A 8 39.80 -0.17 35.89
CA ALA A 8 39.31 0.14 34.56
C ALA A 8 38.76 -1.14 33.92
N LEU A 9 37.47 -1.12 33.54
CA LEU A 9 36.84 -2.19 32.76
C LEU A 9 37.66 -2.40 31.48
N ALA A 10 38.19 -3.62 31.32
CA ALA A 10 38.89 -4.00 30.11
C ALA A 10 37.97 -3.78 28.89
N PRO A 11 38.50 -3.25 27.76
CA PRO A 11 37.68 -3.03 26.57
C PRO A 11 37.09 -4.37 26.12
N GLU A 12 35.76 -4.47 26.15
CA GLU A 12 35.03 -5.62 25.60
C GLU A 12 35.49 -5.84 24.15
N ALA A 13 36.00 -7.04 23.88
CA ALA A 13 36.39 -7.42 22.52
C ALA A 13 35.19 -7.20 21.59
N PRO A 14 35.39 -6.54 20.42
CA PRO A 14 34.29 -6.25 19.52
C PRO A 14 33.56 -7.54 19.17
N PRO A 15 32.22 -7.56 19.25
CA PRO A 15 31.45 -8.78 19.06
C PRO A 15 31.80 -9.37 17.70
N GLN A 16 32.22 -10.65 17.68
CA GLN A 16 32.52 -11.36 16.45
C GLN A 16 31.24 -11.44 15.61
N VAL A 17 31.15 -10.59 14.58
CA VAL A 17 30.00 -10.55 13.68
C VAL A 17 30.09 -11.79 12.80
N ARG A 18 29.36 -12.86 13.17
CA ARG A 18 29.23 -14.03 12.30
C ARG A 18 28.71 -13.60 10.92
N PRO A 19 29.35 -14.01 9.83
CA PRO A 19 28.86 -13.73 8.49
C PRO A 19 27.46 -14.31 8.35
N TRP A 20 26.54 -13.53 7.77
CA TRP A 20 25.17 -13.99 7.56
C TRP A 20 25.16 -15.22 6.65
N PRO A 21 24.30 -16.22 6.92
CA PRO A 21 24.17 -17.40 6.05
C PRO A 21 23.69 -16.99 4.65
N LEU A 22 24.08 -17.78 3.65
CA LEU A 22 23.85 -17.48 2.22
C LEU A 22 22.38 -17.21 1.91
N TRP A 23 21.46 -18.01 2.47
CA TRP A 23 20.02 -17.84 2.26
C TRP A 23 19.50 -16.47 2.71
N ARG A 24 20.01 -15.91 3.82
CA ARG A 24 19.60 -14.57 4.28
C ARG A 24 20.08 -13.48 3.34
N ARG A 25 21.29 -13.61 2.82
CA ARG A 25 21.84 -12.65 1.84
C ARG A 25 21.05 -12.70 0.55
N PHE A 26 20.78 -13.91 0.07
CA PHE A 26 19.96 -14.12 -1.12
C PHE A 26 18.58 -13.48 -0.97
N ILE A 27 17.83 -13.77 0.09
CA ILE A 27 16.50 -13.19 0.31
C ILE A 27 16.55 -11.65 0.30
N LEU A 28 17.58 -11.05 0.91
CA LEU A 28 17.69 -9.59 0.93
C LEU A 28 18.07 -9.01 -0.45
N HIS A 29 19.02 -9.61 -1.17
CA HIS A 29 19.39 -9.16 -2.53
C HIS A 29 18.23 -9.33 -3.50
N PHE A 30 17.66 -10.53 -3.56
CA PHE A 30 16.49 -10.86 -4.36
C PHE A 30 15.31 -9.93 -4.03
N GLY A 31 14.96 -9.79 -2.75
CA GLY A 31 13.83 -8.96 -2.33
C GLY A 31 14.02 -7.48 -2.65
N ALA A 32 15.25 -6.95 -2.47
CA ALA A 32 15.56 -5.57 -2.83
C ALA A 32 15.43 -5.33 -4.34
N VAL A 33 15.95 -6.25 -5.16
CA VAL A 33 15.83 -6.18 -6.62
C VAL A 33 14.38 -6.32 -7.05
N TYR A 34 13.65 -7.30 -6.50
CA TYR A 34 12.26 -7.57 -6.83
C TYR A 34 11.35 -6.37 -6.57
N LEU A 35 11.42 -5.80 -5.38
CA LEU A 35 10.59 -4.65 -5.03
C LEU A 35 10.95 -3.41 -5.87
N ALA A 36 12.23 -3.20 -6.15
CA ALA A 36 12.66 -2.11 -7.04
C ALA A 36 12.11 -2.31 -8.46
N LEU A 37 12.30 -3.50 -9.03
CA LEU A 37 11.81 -3.82 -10.38
C LEU A 37 10.29 -3.78 -10.45
N TYR A 38 9.57 -4.32 -9.47
CA TYR A 38 8.11 -4.31 -9.47
C TYR A 38 7.53 -2.89 -9.51
N PHE A 39 8.03 -1.97 -8.68
CA PHE A 39 7.47 -0.62 -8.61
C PHE A 39 8.03 0.34 -9.67
N LEU A 40 9.19 0.06 -10.26
CA LEU A 40 9.76 0.89 -11.34
C LEU A 40 9.38 0.40 -12.74
N ALA A 41 9.35 -0.92 -12.92
CA ALA A 41 9.14 -1.59 -14.20
C ALA A 41 7.82 -2.39 -14.23
N GLY A 42 6.99 -2.36 -13.19
CA GLY A 42 5.62 -2.86 -13.27
C GLY A 42 4.78 -2.01 -14.25
N VAL A 43 3.74 -2.59 -14.82
CA VAL A 43 2.85 -1.90 -15.78
C VAL A 43 1.90 -0.89 -15.11
N GLN A 44 1.67 -1.00 -13.80
CA GLN A 44 1.12 0.11 -13.01
C GLN A 44 2.18 1.18 -12.67
N GLY A 45 3.45 0.93 -13.01
CA GLY A 45 4.53 1.90 -13.02
C GLY A 45 4.61 2.62 -14.37
N PHE A 46 5.83 2.93 -14.81
CA PHE A 46 6.06 3.79 -15.99
C PHE A 46 6.19 3.03 -17.31
N LEU A 47 6.13 1.70 -17.32
CA LEU A 47 6.35 0.89 -18.53
C LEU A 47 5.04 0.66 -19.31
N PRO A 48 4.97 1.05 -20.60
CA PRO A 48 3.84 0.76 -21.46
C PRO A 48 3.62 -0.75 -21.65
N ALA A 49 2.36 -1.18 -21.69
CA ALA A 49 2.00 -2.59 -21.92
C ALA A 49 2.61 -3.16 -23.21
N GLU A 50 2.73 -2.35 -24.25
CA GLU A 50 3.34 -2.68 -25.56
C GLU A 50 4.80 -3.14 -25.44
N THR A 51 5.53 -2.59 -24.46
CA THR A 51 6.94 -2.95 -24.24
C THR A 51 7.08 -4.23 -23.42
N ALA A 52 6.16 -4.47 -22.47
CA ALA A 52 6.13 -5.66 -21.64
C ALA A 52 5.60 -6.91 -22.37
N TRP A 53 4.64 -6.71 -23.30
CA TRP A 53 3.88 -7.80 -23.90
C TRP A 53 4.72 -8.85 -24.64
N PRO A 54 5.70 -8.51 -25.51
CA PRO A 54 6.45 -9.53 -26.26
C PRO A 54 7.25 -10.46 -25.34
N VAL A 55 7.85 -9.90 -24.30
CA VAL A 55 8.62 -10.66 -23.30
C VAL A 55 7.68 -11.53 -22.46
N ALA A 56 6.56 -10.96 -22.00
CA ALA A 56 5.56 -11.69 -21.22
C ALA A 56 4.92 -12.83 -22.04
N ASP A 57 4.66 -12.63 -23.33
CA ASP A 57 4.12 -13.64 -24.23
C ASP A 57 5.12 -14.78 -24.47
N ALA A 58 6.40 -14.45 -24.69
CA ALA A 58 7.46 -15.45 -24.82
C ALA A 58 7.57 -16.33 -23.57
N VAL A 59 7.53 -15.72 -22.38
CA VAL A 59 7.54 -16.46 -21.09
C VAL A 59 6.26 -17.27 -20.92
N SER A 60 5.10 -16.73 -21.29
CA SER A 60 3.82 -17.44 -21.23
C SER A 60 3.82 -18.69 -22.10
N ARG A 61 4.29 -18.59 -23.34
CA ARG A 61 4.42 -19.74 -24.26
C ARG A 61 5.40 -20.77 -23.73
N ALA A 62 6.54 -20.33 -23.20
CA ALA A 62 7.59 -21.22 -22.71
C ALA A 62 7.15 -22.01 -21.46
N LEU A 63 6.41 -21.38 -20.53
CA LEU A 63 6.04 -21.99 -19.26
C LEU A 63 4.66 -22.64 -19.26
N PHE A 64 3.69 -22.05 -19.96
CA PHE A 64 2.30 -22.49 -19.94
C PHE A 64 1.82 -23.07 -21.28
N GLY A 65 2.64 -23.02 -22.33
CA GLY A 65 2.25 -23.50 -23.66
C GLY A 65 1.14 -22.69 -24.33
N ALA A 66 0.78 -21.52 -23.77
CA ALA A 66 -0.33 -20.69 -24.22
C ALA A 66 0.11 -19.26 -24.51
N PRO A 67 -0.34 -18.66 -25.63
CA PRO A 67 -0.10 -17.25 -25.92
C PRO A 67 -0.89 -16.35 -24.97
N LEU A 68 -0.37 -15.15 -24.72
CA LEU A 68 -1.15 -14.11 -24.07
C LEU A 68 -2.22 -13.57 -25.03
N PRO A 69 -3.36 -13.09 -24.49
CA PRO A 69 -4.31 -12.31 -25.27
C PRO A 69 -3.61 -11.13 -25.95
N ALA A 70 -4.01 -10.84 -27.19
CA ALA A 70 -3.54 -9.63 -27.88
C ALA A 70 -3.86 -8.40 -27.04
N LEU A 71 -3.01 -7.37 -27.14
CA LEU A 71 -3.30 -6.07 -26.53
C LEU A 71 -4.62 -5.55 -27.09
N GLY A 72 -5.61 -5.46 -26.22
CA GLY A 72 -6.95 -4.98 -26.53
C GLY A 72 -7.24 -3.65 -25.84
N GLU A 73 -8.52 -3.27 -25.83
CA GLU A 73 -8.98 -2.09 -25.11
C GLU A 73 -8.64 -2.16 -23.63
N ALA A 74 -8.40 -0.99 -23.03
CA ALA A 74 -8.11 -0.88 -21.61
C ALA A 74 -9.32 -1.36 -20.79
N THR A 75 -9.18 -2.52 -20.17
CA THR A 75 -10.24 -3.14 -19.34
C THR A 75 -10.41 -2.49 -17.96
N GLY A 76 -9.49 -1.57 -17.59
CA GLY A 76 -9.39 -1.05 -16.22
C GLY A 76 -8.90 -2.08 -15.19
N SER A 77 -8.56 -3.31 -15.62
CA SER A 77 -8.11 -4.39 -14.75
C SER A 77 -6.59 -4.33 -14.53
N GLY A 78 -6.20 -4.33 -13.25
CA GLY A 78 -4.85 -4.56 -12.76
C GLY A 78 -4.46 -6.04 -12.63
N ASP A 79 -5.34 -6.98 -13.01
CA ASP A 79 -5.15 -8.43 -12.84
C ASP A 79 -5.24 -9.21 -14.16
N THR A 80 -4.93 -8.57 -15.31
CA THR A 80 -4.94 -9.26 -16.61
C THR A 80 -3.84 -10.33 -16.72
N ALA A 81 -4.01 -11.28 -17.65
CA ALA A 81 -3.01 -12.31 -17.92
C ALA A 81 -1.62 -11.72 -18.23
N LEU A 82 -1.59 -10.60 -18.97
CA LEU A 82 -0.38 -9.84 -19.23
C LEU A 82 0.30 -9.37 -17.94
N LEU A 83 -0.46 -8.80 -16.99
CA LEU A 83 0.09 -8.27 -15.75
C LEU A 83 0.64 -9.36 -14.85
N TRP A 84 -0.03 -10.52 -14.79
CA TRP A 84 0.49 -11.69 -14.08
C TRP A 84 1.75 -12.26 -14.73
N ALA A 85 1.74 -12.46 -16.06
CA ALA A 85 2.90 -12.95 -16.79
C ALA A 85 4.09 -11.99 -16.70
N TRP A 86 3.85 -10.68 -16.75
CA TRP A 86 4.89 -9.68 -16.56
C TRP A 86 5.45 -9.69 -15.13
N THR A 87 4.59 -9.82 -14.13
CA THR A 87 5.04 -9.97 -12.73
C THR A 87 5.91 -11.20 -12.56
N LEU A 88 5.59 -12.30 -13.25
CA LEU A 88 6.44 -13.50 -13.30
C LEU A 88 7.78 -13.22 -13.99
N CYS A 89 7.80 -12.47 -15.09
CA CYS A 89 9.05 -12.06 -15.74
C CYS A 89 9.95 -11.26 -14.77
N LEU A 90 9.37 -10.29 -14.05
CA LEU A 90 10.09 -9.50 -13.04
C LEU A 90 10.59 -10.38 -11.89
N LEU A 91 9.80 -11.37 -11.46
CA LEU A 91 10.19 -12.34 -10.44
C LEU A 91 11.41 -13.17 -10.89
N LEU A 92 11.36 -13.74 -12.10
CA LEU A 92 12.46 -14.53 -12.66
C LEU A 92 13.73 -13.69 -12.85
N ALA A 93 13.59 -12.48 -13.40
CA ALA A 93 14.71 -11.54 -13.53
C ALA A 93 15.33 -11.20 -12.16
N SER A 94 14.49 -11.02 -11.14
CA SER A 94 14.95 -10.73 -9.77
C SER A 94 15.64 -11.92 -9.12
N LEU A 95 15.18 -13.15 -9.37
CA LEU A 95 15.85 -14.37 -8.89
C LEU A 95 17.26 -14.48 -9.49
N MET A 96 17.39 -14.26 -10.79
CA MET A 96 18.68 -14.28 -11.49
C MET A 96 19.62 -13.17 -10.97
N ALA A 97 19.14 -11.93 -10.93
CA ALA A 97 19.93 -10.78 -10.49
C ALA A 97 20.30 -10.88 -9.00
N GLY A 98 19.38 -11.32 -8.13
CA GLY A 98 19.64 -11.53 -6.71
C GLY A 98 20.62 -12.68 -6.46
N GLY A 99 20.54 -13.75 -7.24
CA GLY A 99 21.50 -14.85 -7.22
C GLY A 99 22.90 -14.41 -7.64
N ALA A 100 23.01 -13.72 -8.78
CA ALA A 100 24.26 -13.16 -9.26
C ALA A 100 24.86 -12.18 -8.26
N TRP A 101 24.06 -11.28 -7.69
CA TRP A 101 24.52 -10.35 -6.66
C TRP A 101 25.04 -11.09 -5.42
N THR A 102 24.34 -12.14 -4.96
CA THR A 102 24.78 -12.92 -3.81
C THR A 102 26.10 -13.66 -4.05
N ALA A 103 26.33 -14.16 -5.27
CA ALA A 103 27.56 -14.83 -5.65
C ALA A 103 28.75 -13.85 -5.81
N LEU A 104 28.51 -12.69 -6.42
CA LEU A 104 29.54 -11.70 -6.74
C LEU A 104 29.87 -10.77 -5.56
N ALA A 105 28.92 -10.56 -4.65
CA ALA A 105 29.12 -9.75 -3.45
C ALA A 105 29.00 -10.62 -2.18
N PRO A 106 30.08 -11.32 -1.77
CA PRO A 106 30.11 -12.10 -0.54
C PRO A 106 30.14 -11.21 0.73
N SER A 107 30.07 -9.89 0.60
CA SER A 107 29.90 -8.97 1.74
C SER A 107 28.41 -8.69 1.97
N LEU A 108 28.06 -8.41 3.22
CA LEU A 108 26.69 -8.03 3.59
C LEU A 108 26.18 -6.86 2.74
N LEU A 109 24.87 -6.84 2.49
CA LEU A 109 24.18 -5.66 1.99
C LEU A 109 24.61 -4.44 2.80
N ARG A 110 25.19 -3.47 2.10
CA ARG A 110 25.64 -2.22 2.70
C ARG A 110 24.43 -1.58 3.40
N PRO A 111 24.55 -1.11 4.66
CA PRO A 111 23.45 -0.46 5.37
C PRO A 111 22.75 0.63 4.54
N GLN A 112 23.52 1.31 3.68
CA GLN A 112 23.03 2.28 2.71
C GLN A 112 21.92 1.72 1.81
N VAL A 113 22.07 0.50 1.28
CA VAL A 113 21.08 -0.10 0.35
C VAL A 113 19.75 -0.32 1.06
N LEU A 114 19.76 -0.89 2.26
CA LEU A 114 18.55 -1.06 3.06
C LEU A 114 17.90 0.29 3.39
N THR A 115 18.69 1.30 3.76
CA THR A 115 18.13 2.64 4.00
C THR A 115 17.55 3.29 2.74
N THR A 116 18.12 3.02 1.56
CA THR A 116 17.60 3.52 0.28
C THR A 116 16.31 2.79 -0.09
N LEU A 117 16.28 1.46 0.02
CA LEU A 117 15.08 0.65 -0.22
C LEU A 117 13.93 1.09 0.71
N GLY A 118 14.19 1.26 2.00
CA GLY A 118 13.17 1.73 2.94
C GLY A 118 12.64 3.12 2.59
N ARG A 119 13.50 4.04 2.12
CA ARG A 119 13.03 5.35 1.62
C ARG A 119 12.20 5.22 0.35
N PHE A 120 12.60 4.35 -0.57
CA PHE A 120 11.88 4.08 -1.81
C PHE A 120 10.47 3.52 -1.53
N LEU A 121 10.36 2.44 -0.75
CA LEU A 121 9.08 1.83 -0.38
C LEU A 121 8.17 2.81 0.36
N ARG A 122 8.76 3.64 1.22
CA ARG A 122 8.03 4.71 1.92
C ARG A 122 7.42 5.71 0.93
N VAL A 123 8.16 6.14 -0.09
CA VAL A 123 7.62 7.03 -1.13
C VAL A 123 6.53 6.34 -1.93
N VAL A 124 6.73 5.09 -2.33
CA VAL A 124 5.71 4.29 -3.04
C VAL A 124 4.40 4.24 -2.26
N LEU A 125 4.46 3.91 -0.97
CA LEU A 125 3.26 3.86 -0.13
C LEU A 125 2.61 5.24 0.03
N ILE A 126 3.38 6.31 0.25
CA ILE A 126 2.84 7.67 0.35
C ILE A 126 2.06 8.03 -0.91
N VAL A 127 2.63 7.77 -2.09
CA VAL A 127 2.00 8.10 -3.38
C VAL A 127 0.70 7.33 -3.55
N TRP A 128 0.74 5.99 -3.46
CA TRP A 128 -0.41 5.17 -3.82
C TRP A 128 -1.54 5.21 -2.78
N LEU A 129 -1.21 5.24 -1.49
CA LEU A 129 -2.23 5.43 -0.45
C LEU A 129 -2.89 6.80 -0.55
N THR A 130 -2.17 7.83 -0.99
CA THR A 130 -2.76 9.14 -1.29
C THR A 130 -3.69 9.05 -2.50
N VAL A 131 -3.25 8.46 -3.61
CA VAL A 131 -4.06 8.38 -4.85
C VAL A 131 -5.39 7.66 -4.59
N TYR A 132 -5.36 6.47 -3.99
CA TYR A 132 -6.59 5.73 -3.70
C TYR A 132 -7.43 6.41 -2.60
N GLY A 133 -6.80 6.92 -1.55
CA GLY A 133 -7.53 7.58 -0.47
C GLY A 133 -8.24 8.86 -0.93
N MET A 134 -7.62 9.65 -1.81
CA MET A 134 -8.23 10.86 -2.38
C MET A 134 -9.45 10.55 -3.25
N ALA A 135 -9.42 9.46 -4.01
CA ALA A 135 -10.55 9.01 -4.83
C ALA A 135 -11.78 8.61 -4.00
N LYS A 136 -11.65 8.39 -2.69
CA LYS A 136 -12.78 8.12 -1.79
C LYS A 136 -13.38 9.39 -1.20
N PHE A 137 -12.59 10.45 -1.03
CA PHE A 137 -13.08 11.71 -0.47
C PHE A 137 -14.03 12.44 -1.41
N ASN A 138 -13.78 12.37 -2.72
CA ASN A 138 -14.67 12.92 -3.75
C ASN A 138 -15.78 11.96 -4.18
N LEU A 139 -15.92 10.81 -3.50
CA LEU A 139 -16.87 9.73 -3.82
C LEU A 139 -16.67 9.11 -5.22
N GLY A 140 -15.53 9.33 -5.87
CA GLY A 140 -15.29 8.89 -7.24
C GLY A 140 -14.85 7.43 -7.40
N GLN A 141 -14.35 6.77 -6.33
CA GLN A 141 -13.94 5.37 -6.43
C GLN A 141 -15.13 4.41 -6.51
N PHE A 142 -16.18 4.66 -5.72
CA PHE A 142 -17.36 3.79 -5.64
C PHE A 142 -18.62 4.43 -6.22
N ASP A 143 -18.55 5.71 -6.58
CA ASP A 143 -19.68 6.56 -6.96
C ASP A 143 -20.80 6.59 -5.89
N LEU A 144 -21.85 7.34 -6.19
CA LEU A 144 -23.13 7.25 -5.52
C LEU A 144 -24.03 6.26 -6.26
N LEU A 145 -25.01 5.69 -5.56
CA LEU A 145 -25.93 4.72 -6.15
C LEU A 145 -26.74 5.32 -7.31
N SER A 146 -26.61 4.73 -8.49
CA SER A 146 -27.45 5.04 -9.65
C SER A 146 -28.83 4.35 -9.54
N SER A 147 -29.83 4.85 -10.26
CA SER A 147 -31.14 4.18 -10.32
C SER A 147 -31.06 2.77 -10.92
N THR A 148 -30.12 2.53 -11.84
CA THR A 148 -29.87 1.17 -12.37
C THR A 148 -29.33 0.23 -11.29
N GLN A 149 -28.40 0.71 -10.46
CA GLN A 149 -27.85 -0.06 -9.34
C GLN A 149 -28.89 -0.37 -8.26
N LEU A 150 -29.84 0.54 -8.03
CA LEU A 150 -30.96 0.34 -7.11
C LEU A 150 -31.98 -0.68 -7.63
N ALA A 151 -32.21 -0.72 -8.95
CA ALA A 151 -33.12 -1.67 -9.58
C ALA A 151 -32.51 -3.08 -9.75
N THR A 152 -31.18 -3.19 -9.71
CA THR A 152 -30.47 -4.47 -9.90
C THR A 152 -30.67 -5.38 -8.70
N THR A 153 -31.16 -6.59 -8.93
CA THR A 153 -31.40 -7.55 -7.85
C THR A 153 -30.08 -8.14 -7.30
N TYR A 154 -30.13 -8.71 -6.10
CA TYR A 154 -28.97 -9.44 -5.54
C TYR A 154 -28.52 -10.60 -6.44
N GLY A 155 -29.47 -11.30 -7.08
CA GLY A 155 -29.16 -12.44 -7.97
C GLY A 155 -28.46 -12.04 -9.26
N GLU A 156 -28.65 -10.81 -9.74
CA GLU A 156 -28.00 -10.26 -10.95
C GLU A 156 -26.66 -9.58 -10.64
N SER A 157 -26.29 -9.48 -9.37
CA SER A 157 -25.13 -8.71 -8.94
C SER A 157 -23.84 -9.51 -9.08
N SER A 158 -22.84 -8.96 -9.78
CA SER A 158 -21.46 -9.47 -9.68
C SER A 158 -20.88 -9.22 -8.28
N PRO A 159 -19.89 -10.00 -7.82
CA PRO A 159 -19.25 -9.77 -6.52
C PRO A 159 -18.71 -8.35 -6.36
N MET A 160 -17.97 -7.85 -7.35
CA MET A 160 -17.47 -6.47 -7.34
C MET A 160 -18.62 -5.46 -7.36
N GLY A 161 -19.65 -5.68 -8.18
CA GLY A 161 -20.81 -4.79 -8.27
C GLY A 161 -21.59 -4.70 -6.95
N LEU A 162 -21.65 -5.79 -6.20
CA LEU A 162 -22.25 -5.83 -4.86
C LEU A 162 -21.40 -5.01 -3.87
N LEU A 163 -20.08 -5.21 -3.85
CA LEU A 163 -19.17 -4.43 -3.01
C LEU A 163 -19.24 -2.93 -3.33
N TRP A 164 -19.25 -2.56 -4.61
CA TRP A 164 -19.34 -1.17 -5.04
C TRP A 164 -20.64 -0.52 -4.57
N ARG A 165 -21.77 -1.23 -4.66
CA ARG A 165 -23.05 -0.75 -4.16
C ARG A 165 -23.07 -0.62 -2.64
N PHE A 166 -22.47 -1.57 -1.92
CA PHE A 166 -22.34 -1.50 -0.45
C PHE A 166 -21.57 -0.24 -0.03
N MET A 167 -20.43 0.04 -0.67
CA MET A 167 -19.65 1.24 -0.42
C MET A 167 -20.39 2.52 -0.87
N GLY A 168 -21.00 2.46 -2.06
CA GLY A 168 -21.77 3.54 -2.68
C GLY A 168 -22.98 3.99 -1.87
N ALA A 169 -23.63 3.04 -1.18
CA ALA A 169 -24.78 3.30 -0.31
C ALA A 169 -24.45 4.19 0.90
N SER A 170 -23.18 4.25 1.31
CA SER A 170 -22.76 4.99 2.51
C SER A 170 -21.59 5.94 2.22
N PRO A 171 -21.88 7.20 1.80
CA PRO A 171 -20.85 8.21 1.57
C PRO A 171 -19.96 8.46 2.80
N GLY A 172 -20.53 8.39 4.00
CA GLY A 172 -19.77 8.50 5.25
C GLY A 172 -18.77 7.36 5.43
N TYR A 173 -19.14 6.13 5.06
CA TYR A 173 -18.24 4.99 5.10
C TYR A 173 -17.13 5.10 4.05
N GLN A 174 -17.43 5.66 2.86
CA GLN A 174 -16.39 5.96 1.86
C GLN A 174 -15.34 6.94 2.43
N TRP A 175 -15.76 8.00 3.12
CA TRP A 175 -14.83 8.93 3.75
C TRP A 175 -13.99 8.29 4.85
N VAL A 176 -14.58 7.43 5.69
CA VAL A 176 -13.83 6.66 6.70
C VAL A 176 -12.78 5.76 6.02
N ALA A 177 -13.15 5.08 4.93
CA ALA A 177 -12.21 4.29 4.15
C ALA A 177 -11.12 5.14 3.47
N GLY A 178 -11.42 6.39 3.08
CA GLY A 178 -10.45 7.38 2.60
C GLY A 178 -9.46 7.81 3.69
N VAL A 179 -9.94 8.07 4.91
CA VAL A 179 -9.09 8.37 6.07
C VAL A 179 -8.15 7.19 6.37
N ALA A 180 -8.65 5.95 6.31
CA ALA A 180 -7.85 4.75 6.56
C ALA A 180 -6.66 4.61 5.59
N GLU A 181 -6.73 5.18 4.39
CA GLU A 181 -5.65 5.20 3.40
C GLU A 181 -4.78 6.47 3.49
N VAL A 182 -5.36 7.65 3.65
CA VAL A 182 -4.57 8.90 3.70
C VAL A 182 -3.82 9.07 5.02
N LEU A 183 -4.37 8.60 6.14
CA LEU A 183 -3.72 8.69 7.45
C LEU A 183 -2.32 8.03 7.46
N PRO A 184 -2.14 6.77 7.02
CA PRO A 184 -0.80 6.20 6.93
C PRO A 184 0.12 6.96 5.98
N ALA A 185 -0.38 7.52 4.87
CA ALA A 185 0.43 8.36 3.98
C ALA A 185 0.97 9.62 4.69
N LEU A 186 0.12 10.31 5.48
CA LEU A 186 0.52 11.47 6.28
C LEU A 186 1.57 11.09 7.33
N LEU A 187 1.36 9.99 8.06
CA LEU A 187 2.31 9.48 9.04
C LEU A 187 3.63 9.07 8.40
N LEU A 188 3.57 8.49 7.20
CA LEU A 188 4.75 8.13 6.44
C LEU A 188 5.52 9.37 5.95
N LEU A 189 4.99 10.59 5.90
CA LEU A 189 5.81 11.78 5.58
C LEU A 189 6.81 12.14 6.68
N HIS A 190 6.48 11.83 7.93
CA HIS A 190 7.27 12.19 9.10
C HIS A 190 8.15 11.02 9.56
N ARG A 191 9.47 11.25 9.64
CA ARG A 191 10.44 10.19 9.96
C ARG A 191 10.21 9.52 11.32
N ARG A 192 9.59 10.22 12.26
CA ARG A 192 9.31 9.72 13.61
C ARG A 192 8.10 8.78 13.68
N THR A 193 7.23 8.83 12.67
CA THR A 193 5.96 8.09 12.64
C THR A 193 5.94 7.02 11.55
N VAL A 194 7.08 6.71 10.93
CA VAL A 194 7.17 5.74 9.82
C VAL A 194 6.65 4.36 10.25
N THR A 195 7.07 3.86 11.41
CA THR A 195 6.65 2.54 11.89
C THR A 195 5.14 2.49 12.12
N LEU A 196 4.56 3.54 12.71
CA LEU A 196 3.11 3.63 12.92
C LEU A 196 2.35 3.75 11.59
N GLY A 197 2.84 4.58 10.66
CA GLY A 197 2.28 4.71 9.32
C GLY A 197 2.33 3.40 8.54
N ALA A 198 3.43 2.65 8.62
CA ALA A 198 3.56 1.34 7.99
C ALA A 198 2.61 0.29 8.62
N LEU A 199 2.38 0.36 9.94
CA LEU A 199 1.45 -0.54 10.64
C LEU A 199 0.01 -0.30 10.19
N ILE A 200 -0.42 0.96 10.19
CA ILE A 200 -1.76 1.33 9.72
C ILE A 200 -1.89 1.02 8.23
N ALA A 201 -0.87 1.28 7.40
CA ALA A 201 -0.87 0.91 6.00
C ALA A 201 -1.05 -0.60 5.80
N ALA A 202 -0.31 -1.44 6.54
CA ALA A 202 -0.42 -2.89 6.45
C ALA A 202 -1.82 -3.38 6.83
N MET A 203 -2.41 -2.82 7.89
CA MET A 203 -3.79 -3.13 8.29
C MET A 203 -4.80 -2.73 7.21
N THR A 204 -4.73 -1.49 6.73
CA THR A 204 -5.62 -0.98 5.67
C THR A 204 -5.48 -1.80 4.39
N LEU A 205 -4.25 -2.05 3.93
CA LEU A 205 -3.98 -2.80 2.70
C LEU A 205 -4.34 -4.28 2.82
N SER A 206 -4.28 -4.87 4.03
CA SER A 206 -4.79 -6.23 4.27
C SER A 206 -6.29 -6.28 4.03
N ASN A 207 -7.04 -5.28 4.52
CA ASN A 207 -8.48 -5.20 4.27
C ASN A 207 -8.78 -4.95 2.77
N VAL A 208 -8.04 -4.03 2.12
CA VAL A 208 -8.18 -3.78 0.68
C VAL A 208 -7.90 -5.04 -0.13
N LEU A 209 -6.83 -5.77 0.17
CA LEU A 209 -6.50 -7.02 -0.51
C LEU A 209 -7.57 -8.09 -0.28
N ALA A 210 -8.09 -8.21 0.95
CA ALA A 210 -9.18 -9.13 1.25
C ALA A 210 -10.42 -8.81 0.41
N LEU A 211 -10.82 -7.54 0.34
CA LEU A 211 -11.92 -7.12 -0.54
C LEU A 211 -11.64 -7.48 -1.99
N ASN A 212 -10.41 -7.27 -2.47
CA ASN A 212 -10.04 -7.57 -3.85
C ASN A 212 -10.09 -9.06 -4.17
N LEU A 213 -9.66 -9.91 -3.24
CA LEU A 213 -9.67 -11.37 -3.39
C LEU A 213 -11.09 -11.94 -3.31
N PHE A 214 -11.88 -11.52 -2.33
CA PHE A 214 -13.17 -12.14 -2.03
C PHE A 214 -14.35 -11.53 -2.79
N TYR A 215 -14.22 -10.31 -3.31
CA TYR A 215 -15.22 -9.68 -4.19
C TYR A 215 -14.74 -9.53 -5.64
N ASP A 216 -13.69 -10.26 -6.01
CA ASP A 216 -13.12 -10.28 -7.36
C ASP A 216 -12.86 -8.89 -7.96
N VAL A 217 -12.34 -7.97 -7.14
CA VAL A 217 -11.93 -6.65 -7.63
C VAL A 217 -10.61 -6.80 -8.38
N PRO A 218 -10.49 -6.30 -9.62
CA PRO A 218 -9.36 -6.62 -10.48
C PRO A 218 -8.11 -5.77 -10.19
N VAL A 219 -7.65 -5.70 -8.93
CA VAL A 219 -6.40 -5.03 -8.51
C VAL A 219 -5.67 -5.81 -7.41
N LYS A 220 -5.83 -7.14 -7.38
CA LYS A 220 -5.24 -8.06 -6.39
C LYS A 220 -3.72 -8.04 -6.44
N ASN A 221 -3.15 -8.10 -7.64
CA ASN A 221 -1.70 -8.11 -7.83
C ASN A 221 -1.07 -6.84 -7.23
N PHE A 222 -1.60 -5.67 -7.58
CA PHE A 222 -1.04 -4.41 -7.11
C PHE A 222 -1.22 -4.18 -5.61
N SER A 223 -2.42 -4.43 -5.08
CA SER A 223 -2.69 -4.29 -3.64
C SER A 223 -1.84 -5.26 -2.79
N ALA A 224 -1.57 -6.47 -3.27
CA ALA A 224 -0.67 -7.41 -2.59
C ALA A 224 0.77 -6.89 -2.51
N HIS A 225 1.27 -6.22 -3.55
CA HIS A 225 2.62 -5.66 -3.54
C HIS A 225 2.75 -4.40 -2.67
N LEU A 226 1.70 -3.57 -2.61
CA LEU A 226 1.65 -2.48 -1.63
C LEU A 226 1.66 -3.04 -0.20
N LEU A 227 0.88 -4.10 0.09
CA LEU A 227 0.91 -4.76 1.39
C LEU A 227 2.31 -5.33 1.69
N LEU A 228 2.94 -5.98 0.71
CA LEU A 228 4.32 -6.47 0.84
C LEU A 228 5.29 -5.33 1.16
N ALA A 229 5.17 -4.17 0.51
CA ALA A 229 5.99 -3.00 0.81
C ALA A 229 5.81 -2.52 2.25
N ALA A 230 4.57 -2.46 2.75
CA ALA A 230 4.29 -2.09 4.14
C ALA A 230 4.87 -3.11 5.14
N VAL A 231 4.70 -4.41 4.86
CA VAL A 231 5.28 -5.50 5.68
C VAL A 231 6.79 -5.46 5.68
N VAL A 232 7.43 -5.17 4.55
CA VAL A 232 8.90 -5.04 4.46
C VAL A 232 9.40 -3.85 5.27
N LEU A 233 8.71 -2.70 5.24
CA LEU A 233 9.04 -1.57 6.12
C LEU A 233 8.92 -1.95 7.60
N LEU A 234 7.87 -2.66 7.99
CA LEU A 234 7.72 -3.17 9.36
C LEU A 234 8.82 -4.16 9.73
N ALA A 235 9.20 -5.04 8.80
CA ALA A 235 10.29 -6.00 9.00
C ALA A 235 11.64 -5.31 9.23
N MET A 236 11.89 -4.17 8.59
CA MET A 236 13.08 -3.35 8.85
C MET A 236 13.11 -2.77 10.27
N ASP A 237 11.93 -2.54 10.88
CA ASP A 237 11.75 -2.09 12.26
C ASP A 237 11.41 -3.24 13.24
N ALA A 238 11.56 -4.51 12.84
CA ALA A 238 11.10 -5.66 13.61
C ALA A 238 11.65 -5.73 15.05
N ARG A 239 12.87 -5.24 15.29
CA ARG A 239 13.44 -5.15 16.65
C ARG A 239 12.62 -4.24 17.57
N ARG A 240 12.15 -3.10 17.04
CA ARG A 240 11.33 -2.14 17.79
C ARG A 240 9.93 -2.69 18.02
N LEU A 241 9.37 -3.36 17.01
CA LEU A 241 8.06 -4.00 17.12
C LEU A 241 8.07 -5.14 18.13
N ARG A 242 9.10 -6.00 18.11
CA ARG A 242 9.25 -7.07 19.10
C ARG A 242 9.30 -6.48 20.50
N ALA A 243 10.13 -5.47 20.71
CA ALA A 243 10.28 -4.83 22.00
C ALA A 243 9.01 -4.14 22.50
N LEU A 244 8.22 -3.53 21.60
CA LEU A 244 6.91 -2.99 21.94
C LEU A 244 5.97 -4.08 22.51
N VAL A 245 6.02 -5.29 21.95
CA VAL A 245 5.20 -6.42 22.39
C VAL A 245 5.76 -7.11 23.64
N THR A 246 7.08 -7.24 23.75
CA THR A 246 7.75 -7.94 24.86
C THR A 246 8.07 -7.04 26.06
N GLY A 247 7.89 -5.72 25.93
CA GLY A 247 8.27 -4.74 26.96
C GLY A 247 9.77 -4.55 27.11
N GLU A 248 10.58 -5.05 26.16
CA GLU A 248 12.04 -4.88 26.19
C GLU A 248 12.44 -3.42 25.94
N ALA A 249 13.47 -2.94 26.65
CA ALA A 249 14.07 -1.66 26.34
C ALA A 249 14.87 -1.75 25.03
N VAL A 250 14.61 -0.85 24.08
CA VAL A 250 15.42 -0.70 22.86
C VAL A 250 16.24 0.58 22.96
N PRO A 251 17.56 0.53 22.75
CA PRO A 251 18.38 1.73 22.74
C PRO A 251 17.85 2.73 21.71
N ALA A 252 17.83 4.01 22.09
CA ALA A 252 17.48 5.07 21.18
C ALA A 252 18.41 5.00 19.96
N CYS A 253 17.84 5.04 18.74
CA CYS A 253 18.68 5.17 17.56
C CYS A 253 19.37 6.53 17.64
N SER A 254 20.69 6.56 17.50
CA SER A 254 21.44 7.79 17.28
C SER A 254 20.87 8.48 16.04
N GLY A 255 20.04 9.50 16.26
CA GLY A 255 19.34 10.19 15.20
C GLY A 255 20.35 10.90 14.31
N ARG A 256 20.44 10.53 13.04
CA ARG A 256 21.17 11.35 12.07
C ARG A 256 20.40 12.67 11.91
N PRO A 257 21.04 13.84 12.11
CA PRO A 257 20.35 15.12 12.00
C PRO A 257 19.63 15.22 10.64
N GLN A 258 18.36 15.61 10.67
CA GLN A 258 17.61 15.93 9.47
C GLN A 258 17.97 17.36 9.06
N SER A 259 18.13 17.61 7.77
CA SER A 259 18.22 18.99 7.30
C SER A 259 16.89 19.69 7.53
N GLY A 260 16.93 20.97 7.92
CA GLY A 260 15.70 21.76 8.10
C GLY A 260 14.81 21.74 6.85
N LEU A 261 15.40 21.68 5.67
CA LEU A 261 14.71 21.52 4.39
C LEU A 261 13.86 20.24 4.32
N THR A 262 14.38 19.09 4.76
CA THR A 262 13.60 17.83 4.73
C THR A 262 12.42 17.86 5.69
N THR A 263 12.59 18.48 6.86
CA THR A 263 11.50 18.68 7.82
C THR A 263 10.44 19.64 7.27
N ALA A 264 10.87 20.78 6.71
CA ALA A 264 9.98 21.75 6.09
C ALA A 264 9.20 21.13 4.93
N ALA A 265 9.86 20.38 4.05
CA ALA A 265 9.22 19.68 2.94
C ALA A 265 8.16 18.69 3.41
N ALA A 266 8.40 17.93 4.49
CA ALA A 266 7.41 17.02 5.05
C ALA A 266 6.16 17.76 5.55
N TRP A 267 6.33 18.91 6.21
CA TRP A 267 5.21 19.74 6.67
C TRP A 267 4.47 20.43 5.52
N VAL A 268 5.18 20.94 4.51
CA VAL A 268 4.56 21.49 3.29
C VAL A 268 3.74 20.41 2.59
N MET A 269 4.28 19.20 2.40
CA MET A 269 3.53 18.09 1.83
C MET A 269 2.33 17.69 2.69
N THR A 270 2.47 17.70 4.01
CA THR A 270 1.34 17.45 4.94
C THR A 270 0.23 18.47 4.71
N LEU A 271 0.57 19.77 4.65
CA LEU A 271 -0.39 20.83 4.39
C LEU A 271 -1.05 20.68 3.02
N LEU A 272 -0.27 20.40 1.97
CA LEU A 272 -0.80 20.19 0.62
C LEU A 272 -1.77 19.01 0.56
N LEU A 273 -1.45 17.90 1.23
CA LEU A 273 -2.35 16.75 1.31
C LEU A 273 -3.63 17.09 2.07
N LEU A 274 -3.55 17.81 3.19
CA LEU A 274 -4.74 18.23 3.94
C LEU A 274 -5.64 19.18 3.12
N VAL A 275 -5.04 20.11 2.37
CA VAL A 275 -5.77 20.98 1.43
C VAL A 275 -6.42 20.16 0.32
N ALA A 276 -5.71 19.17 -0.24
CA ALA A 276 -6.26 18.27 -1.25
C ALA A 276 -7.42 17.41 -0.71
N VAL A 277 -7.33 16.91 0.53
CA VAL A 277 -8.44 16.22 1.21
C VAL A 277 -9.63 17.16 1.31
N ALA A 278 -9.44 18.38 1.82
CA ALA A 278 -10.52 19.35 1.98
C ALA A 278 -11.22 19.67 0.64
N PHE A 279 -10.43 19.82 -0.44
CA PHE A 279 -10.97 20.02 -1.78
C PHE A 279 -11.77 18.80 -2.27
N ASN A 280 -11.26 17.58 -2.13
CA ASN A 280 -11.97 16.37 -2.54
C ASN A 280 -13.25 16.16 -1.72
N VAL A 281 -13.22 16.40 -0.41
CA VAL A 281 -14.42 16.36 0.45
C VAL A 281 -15.45 17.38 -0.01
N ARG A 282 -15.03 18.61 -0.35
CA ARG A 282 -15.93 19.64 -0.90
C ARG A 282 -16.58 19.17 -2.20
N THR A 283 -15.81 18.55 -3.10
CA THR A 283 -16.32 17.96 -4.35
C THR A 283 -17.32 16.84 -4.09
N GLY A 284 -17.00 15.91 -3.18
CA GLY A 284 -17.91 14.83 -2.78
C GLY A 284 -19.20 15.34 -2.13
N LEU A 285 -19.11 16.37 -1.28
CA LEU A 285 -20.28 17.04 -0.69
C LEU A 285 -21.16 17.70 -1.74
N ALA A 286 -20.57 18.34 -2.75
CA ALA A 286 -21.32 18.92 -3.86
C ALA A 286 -22.07 17.84 -4.65
N ALA A 287 -21.39 16.74 -5.00
CA ALA A 287 -22.01 15.60 -5.67
C ALA A 287 -23.16 15.00 -4.84
N LEU A 288 -22.95 14.81 -3.54
CA LEU A 288 -23.97 14.28 -2.63
C LEU A 288 -25.19 15.22 -2.50
N ASN A 289 -24.98 16.53 -2.48
CA ASN A 289 -26.08 17.49 -2.43
C ASN A 289 -26.93 17.44 -3.71
N THR A 290 -26.29 17.38 -4.88
CA THR A 290 -26.99 17.22 -6.16
C THR A 290 -27.78 15.92 -6.22
N ASP A 291 -27.17 14.82 -5.76
CA ASP A 291 -27.82 13.50 -5.74
C ASP A 291 -29.03 13.46 -4.79
N ARG A 292 -28.91 14.05 -3.59
CA ARG A 292 -30.02 14.15 -2.63
C ARG A 292 -31.20 14.97 -3.17
N GLN A 293 -30.94 16.07 -3.88
CA GLN A 293 -31.99 16.88 -4.51
C GLN A 293 -32.77 16.06 -5.54
N ARG A 294 -32.08 15.23 -6.35
CA ARG A 294 -32.75 14.32 -7.30
C ARG A 294 -33.56 13.25 -6.59
N THR A 295 -33.03 12.71 -5.48
CA THR A 295 -33.64 11.59 -4.76
C THR A 295 -34.91 11.99 -4.00
N GLN A 296 -35.00 13.24 -3.53
CA GLN A 296 -36.24 13.76 -2.94
C GLN A 296 -37.45 13.66 -3.88
N VAL A 297 -37.22 13.62 -5.19
CA VAL A 297 -38.26 13.46 -6.21
C VAL A 297 -38.52 11.99 -6.55
N SER A 298 -37.48 11.13 -6.53
CA SER A 298 -37.60 9.71 -6.92
C SER A 298 -38.17 8.80 -5.83
N GLY A 299 -38.06 9.20 -4.55
CA GLY A 299 -38.62 8.43 -3.42
C GLY A 299 -37.83 7.17 -3.04
N GLU A 300 -36.57 7.04 -3.48
CA GLU A 300 -35.73 5.85 -3.22
C GLU A 300 -35.28 5.79 -1.73
N PRO A 301 -35.80 4.86 -0.90
CA PRO A 301 -35.58 4.89 0.56
C PRO A 301 -34.11 4.76 0.98
N LEU A 302 -33.34 3.98 0.22
CA LEU A 302 -31.91 3.72 0.50
C LEU A 302 -31.05 4.98 0.34
N LYS A 303 -31.50 5.95 -0.45
CA LYS A 303 -30.80 7.22 -0.70
C LYS A 303 -31.36 8.38 0.12
N THR A 304 -32.61 8.28 0.59
CA THR A 304 -33.26 9.32 1.40
C THR A 304 -33.05 9.11 2.90
N ARG A 305 -32.92 7.87 3.38
CA ARG A 305 -32.72 7.59 4.81
C ARG A 305 -31.24 7.60 5.17
N GLY A 306 -30.82 8.66 5.87
CA GLY A 306 -29.44 8.87 6.30
C GLY A 306 -29.08 8.22 7.64
N PHE A 307 -27.91 8.55 8.15
CA PHE A 307 -27.49 8.19 9.52
C PHE A 307 -28.33 8.95 10.56
N HIS A 308 -28.84 8.24 11.56
CA HIS A 308 -29.56 8.80 12.69
C HIS A 308 -28.91 8.35 14.01
N TRP A 309 -28.57 9.29 14.89
CA TRP A 309 -28.02 9.00 16.22
C TRP A 309 -29.03 8.29 17.13
N VAL A 310 -30.30 8.70 17.05
CA VAL A 310 -31.42 8.08 17.76
C VAL A 310 -32.34 7.48 16.70
N ASN A 311 -32.58 6.17 16.79
CA ASN A 311 -33.36 5.43 15.82
C ASN A 311 -34.51 4.71 16.53
N GLU A 312 -35.56 5.45 16.87
CA GLU A 312 -36.73 4.94 17.61
C GLU A 312 -37.50 3.88 16.81
N THR A 313 -37.44 3.96 15.48
CA THR A 313 -38.06 3.00 14.56
C THR A 313 -37.01 2.44 13.58
N PRO A 314 -36.17 1.48 14.01
CA PRO A 314 -35.09 0.95 13.18
C PRO A 314 -35.64 0.26 11.93
N HIS A 315 -35.07 0.60 10.77
CA HIS A 315 -35.36 -0.07 9.50
C HIS A 315 -34.41 -1.25 9.33
N ASN A 316 -34.82 -2.41 9.81
CA ASN A 316 -34.06 -3.65 9.68
C ASN A 316 -34.82 -4.71 8.87
N ARG A 317 -35.95 -4.35 8.26
CA ARG A 317 -36.81 -5.20 7.43
C ARG A 317 -37.48 -4.36 6.36
#